data_AF-A0A8D5G9G2-F1
#
_entry.id   AF-A0A8D5G9G2-F1
#
_cell.length_a   1.000
_cell.length_b   1.000
_cell.length_c   1.000
_cell.angle_alpha   90.00
_cell.angle_beta   90.00
_cell.angle_gamma   90.00
#
_symmetry.space_group_name_H-M   'P 1'
#
loop_
_entity.id
_entity.type
_entity.pdbx_description
1 polymer ?
#
loop_
_entity_poly.entity_id
_entity_poly.type
_entity_poly.pdbx_seq_one_letter_code
_entity_poly.pdbx_strand_id
1 'polypeptide(L)'
;MQHWSDKLSLLIITLWVGALWAIGYLAAPVLFYALDDKQLAGMLAGKMFTLVAYVGIGSGFYLLIQRLARAGTSALKQSFFWAVFLMLVLALIGHFGIQPIIAQLKAQALPADVMNSVFASRFKTWHGVASIAYLVQSLLGVVLILKANR
;
A
#
# COMPACT_ATOMS: atom_id res chain seq x y z
N MET A 1 18.05 -3.29 -25.67
CA MET A 1 17.83 -3.37 -24.20
C MET A 1 16.65 -2.52 -23.70
N GLN A 2 16.38 -1.33 -24.28
CA GLN A 2 15.32 -0.41 -23.82
C GLN A 2 13.90 -1.02 -23.79
N HIS A 3 13.51 -1.82 -24.79
CA HIS A 3 12.17 -2.42 -24.86
C HIS A 3 11.87 -3.44 -23.75
N TRP A 4 12.91 -4.09 -23.20
CA TRP A 4 12.74 -5.06 -22.12
C TRP A 4 12.48 -4.37 -20.77
N SER A 5 13.12 -3.22 -20.54
CA SER A 5 12.88 -2.42 -19.33
C SER A 5 11.46 -1.86 -19.30
N ASP A 6 10.92 -1.44 -20.45
CA ASP A 6 9.53 -0.95 -20.54
C ASP A 6 8.50 -2.04 -20.22
N LYS A 7 8.69 -3.24 -20.77
CA LYS A 7 7.85 -4.40 -20.45
C LYS A 7 7.94 -4.78 -18.97
N LEU A 8 9.15 -4.73 -18.39
CA LEU A 8 9.36 -5.03 -16.99
C LEU A 8 8.69 -3.99 -16.07
N SER A 9 8.77 -2.71 -16.43
CA SER A 9 8.03 -1.65 -15.72
C SER A 9 6.53 -1.95 -15.72
N LEU A 10 5.93 -2.33 -16.86
CA LEU A 10 4.52 -2.69 -16.91
C LEU A 10 4.16 -3.89 -16.01
N LEU A 11 5.01 -4.92 -15.98
CA LEU A 11 4.82 -6.06 -15.09
C LEU A 11 4.88 -5.64 -13.61
N ILE A 12 5.83 -4.79 -13.24
CA ILE A 12 6.00 -4.29 -11.86
C ILE A 12 4.81 -3.41 -11.45
N ILE A 13 4.34 -2.56 -12.35
CA ILE A 13 3.14 -1.74 -12.14
C ILE A 13 1.92 -2.63 -11.91
N THR A 14 1.75 -3.64 -12.77
CA THR A 14 0.64 -4.60 -12.67
C THR A 14 0.70 -5.38 -11.36
N LEU A 15 1.90 -5.82 -10.95
CA LEU A 15 2.12 -6.49 -9.68
C LEU A 15 1.75 -5.59 -8.50
N TRP A 16 2.27 -4.35 -8.47
CA TRP A 16 2.06 -3.45 -7.33
C TRP A 16 0.59 -3.00 -7.23
N VAL A 17 0.03 -2.46 -8.32
CA VAL A 17 -1.35 -1.94 -8.31
C VAL A 17 -2.36 -3.09 -8.17
N GLY A 18 -2.10 -4.24 -8.83
CA GLY A 18 -2.91 -5.43 -8.68
C GLY A 18 -2.91 -5.97 -7.25
N ALA A 19 -1.75 -6.05 -6.59
CA ALA A 19 -1.66 -6.48 -5.20
C ALA A 19 -2.36 -5.50 -4.24
N LEU A 20 -2.22 -4.19 -4.46
CA LEU A 20 -2.98 -3.16 -3.74
C LEU A 20 -4.49 -3.43 -3.80
N TRP A 21 -5.04 -3.60 -5.00
CA TRP A 21 -6.48 -3.75 -5.11
C TRP A 21 -6.97 -5.11 -4.62
N ALA A 22 -6.27 -6.18 -4.96
CA ALA A 22 -6.62 -7.53 -4.54
C ALA A 22 -6.62 -7.67 -3.01
N ILE A 23 -5.65 -7.08 -2.32
CA ILE A 23 -5.56 -7.21 -0.87
C ILE A 23 -6.50 -6.24 -0.16
N GLY A 24 -6.53 -4.97 -0.56
CA GLY A 24 -7.31 -3.94 0.12
C GLY A 24 -8.82 -4.04 -0.11
N TYR A 25 -9.26 -4.41 -1.31
CA TYR A 25 -10.68 -4.37 -1.68
C TYR A 25 -11.33 -5.74 -1.81
N LEU A 26 -10.55 -6.83 -1.89
CA LEU A 26 -11.09 -8.17 -1.98
C LEU A 26 -10.70 -9.02 -0.77
N ALA A 27 -9.41 -9.30 -0.57
CA ALA A 27 -8.99 -10.25 0.45
C ALA A 27 -9.28 -9.79 1.88
N ALA A 28 -8.99 -8.52 2.22
CA ALA A 28 -9.27 -8.02 3.57
C ALA A 28 -10.77 -8.04 3.90
N PRO A 29 -11.69 -7.51 3.07
CA PRO A 29 -13.13 -7.64 3.30
C PRO A 29 -13.61 -9.10 3.41
N VAL A 30 -13.12 -9.99 2.54
CA VAL A 30 -13.46 -11.42 2.58
C VAL A 30 -13.01 -12.06 3.89
N LEU A 31 -11.82 -11.75 4.40
CA LEU A 31 -11.35 -12.26 5.69
C LEU A 31 -12.24 -11.81 6.85
N PHE A 32 -12.63 -10.52 6.89
CA PHE A 32 -13.51 -10.01 7.93
C PHE A 32 -14.95 -10.51 7.82
N TYR A 33 -15.40 -10.90 6.63
CA TYR A 33 -16.71 -11.50 6.41
C TYR A 33 -16.73 -12.99 6.76
N ALA A 34 -15.75 -13.75 6.28
CA ALA A 34 -15.74 -15.22 6.35
C ALA A 34 -15.24 -15.78 7.69
N LEU A 35 -14.45 -15.01 8.46
CA LEU A 35 -13.96 -15.44 9.77
C LEU A 35 -14.82 -14.87 10.90
N ASP A 36 -15.27 -15.75 11.79
CA ASP A 36 -15.94 -15.37 13.04
C ASP A 36 -14.99 -14.64 13.99
N ASP A 37 -13.75 -15.13 14.08
CA ASP A 37 -12.68 -14.49 14.85
C ASP A 37 -12.13 -13.25 14.11
N LYS A 38 -12.58 -12.07 14.56
CA LYS A 38 -12.16 -10.77 14.00
C LYS A 38 -10.70 -10.43 14.35
N GLN A 39 -10.15 -10.98 15.43
CA GLN A 39 -8.74 -10.80 15.77
C GLN A 39 -7.86 -11.55 14.78
N LEU A 40 -8.22 -12.80 14.47
CA LEU A 40 -7.54 -13.61 13.47
C LEU A 40 -7.62 -12.96 12.07
N ALA A 41 -8.81 -12.51 11.66
CA ALA A 41 -8.99 -11.78 10.40
C ALA A 41 -8.09 -10.53 10.33
N GLY A 42 -8.06 -9.75 11.41
CA GLY A 42 -7.21 -8.56 11.50
C GLY A 42 -5.71 -8.86 11.51
N MET A 43 -5.28 -10.01 12.04
CA MET A 43 -3.89 -10.46 12.01
C MET A 43 -3.48 -10.88 10.59
N LEU A 44 -4.30 -11.67 9.90
CA LEU A 44 -4.06 -12.12 8.53
C LEU A 44 -4.05 -10.94 7.56
N ALA A 45 -5.04 -10.05 7.66
CA ALA A 45 -5.07 -8.83 6.86
C ALA A 45 -3.80 -7.99 7.08
N GLY A 46 -3.35 -7.83 8.33
CA GLY A 46 -2.10 -7.14 8.66
C GLY A 46 -0.89 -7.75 7.96
N LYS A 47 -0.73 -9.09 8.00
CA LYS A 47 0.35 -9.79 7.29
C LYS A 47 0.31 -9.56 5.78
N MET A 48 -0.88 -9.60 5.17
CA MET A 48 -1.04 -9.35 3.74
C MET A 48 -0.68 -7.90 3.37
N PHE A 49 -1.10 -6.91 4.17
CA PHE A 49 -0.70 -5.51 3.95
C PHE A 49 0.80 -5.28 4.11
N THR A 50 1.47 -6.00 5.02
CA THR A 50 2.94 -5.98 5.13
C THR A 50 3.61 -6.48 3.84
N LEU A 51 3.13 -7.58 3.26
CA LEU A 51 3.65 -8.10 2.00
C LEU A 51 3.43 -7.10 0.85
N VAL A 52 2.23 -6.52 0.74
CA VAL A 52 1.94 -5.47 -0.25
C VAL A 52 2.83 -4.26 -0.07
N ALA A 53 3.14 -3.87 1.17
CA ALA A 53 4.05 -2.77 1.44
C ALA A 53 5.46 -3.06 0.91
N TYR A 54 6.02 -4.24 1.17
CA TYR A 54 7.34 -4.61 0.64
C TYR A 54 7.36 -4.69 -0.89
N VAL A 55 6.34 -5.29 -1.50
CA VAL A 55 6.17 -5.29 -2.97
C VAL A 55 6.12 -3.86 -3.49
N GLY A 56 5.38 -2.98 -2.83
CA GLY A 56 5.27 -1.58 -3.22
C GLY A 56 6.56 -0.80 -3.07
N ILE A 57 7.29 -1.02 -1.98
CA ILE A 57 8.60 -0.40 -1.75
C ILE A 57 9.58 -0.82 -2.84
N GLY A 58 9.72 -2.12 -3.10
CA GLY A 58 10.59 -2.62 -4.16
C GLY A 58 10.20 -2.10 -5.55
N SER A 59 8.90 -2.10 -5.85
CA SER A 59 8.35 -1.59 -7.11
C SER A 59 8.60 -0.09 -7.29
N GLY A 60 8.35 0.71 -6.25
CA GLY A 60 8.56 2.15 -6.29
C GLY A 60 10.02 2.53 -6.50
N PHE A 61 10.95 1.89 -5.78
CA PHE A 61 12.38 2.13 -5.98
C PHE A 61 12.83 1.78 -7.39
N TYR A 62 12.45 0.59 -7.88
CA TYR A 62 12.81 0.18 -9.24
C TYR A 62 12.30 1.18 -10.29
N LEU A 63 11.01 1.54 -10.23
CA LEU A 63 10.38 2.44 -11.21
C LEU A 63 10.99 3.85 -11.19
N LEU A 64 11.33 4.38 -10.01
CA LEU A 64 11.98 5.69 -9.89
C LEU A 64 13.41 5.66 -10.44
N ILE A 65 14.21 4.66 -10.07
CA ILE A 65 15.59 4.50 -10.56
C ILE A 65 15.57 4.32 -12.08
N GLN A 66 14.69 3.45 -12.60
CA GLN A 66 14.55 3.21 -14.03
C GLN A 66 14.16 4.49 -14.79
N ARG A 67 13.25 5.30 -14.24
CA ARG A 67 12.85 6.56 -14.88
C ARG A 67 13.96 7.62 -14.85
N LEU A 68 14.66 7.73 -13.73
CA LEU A 68 15.76 8.68 -13.56
C LEU A 68 16.98 8.31 -14.42
N ALA A 69 17.32 7.01 -14.51
CA ALA A 69 18.40 6.52 -15.36
C ALA A 69 18.14 6.76 -16.86
N ARG A 70 16.87 6.82 -17.28
CA ARG A 70 16.50 7.02 -18.69
C ARG A 70 16.30 8.47 -19.08
N ALA A 71 15.66 9.27 -18.23
CA ALA A 71 15.29 10.65 -18.55
C ALA A 71 16.11 11.71 -17.78
N GLY A 72 17.00 11.30 -16.88
CA GLY A 72 17.76 12.21 -16.02
C GLY A 72 16.85 13.18 -15.28
N THR A 73 17.25 14.44 -15.20
CA THR A 73 16.46 15.51 -14.55
C THR A 73 15.13 15.80 -15.25
N SER A 74 14.97 15.41 -16.52
CA SER A 74 13.69 15.52 -17.23
C SER A 74 12.60 14.63 -16.62
N ALA A 75 12.98 13.55 -15.91
CA ALA A 75 12.04 12.70 -15.19
C ALA A 75 11.19 13.47 -14.17
N LEU A 76 11.76 14.51 -13.52
CA LEU A 76 11.08 15.32 -12.50
C LEU A 76 9.90 16.14 -13.06
N LYS A 77 9.89 16.39 -14.37
CA LYS A 77 8.79 17.10 -15.06
C LYS A 77 7.62 16.18 -15.39
N GLN A 78 7.76 14.87 -15.18
CA GLN A 78 6.80 13.89 -15.63
C GLN A 78 5.85 13.49 -14.50
N SER A 79 4.55 13.57 -14.77
CA SER A 79 3.50 13.13 -13.83
C SER A 79 3.68 11.69 -13.34
N PHE A 80 4.22 10.80 -14.19
CA PHE A 80 4.52 9.41 -13.82
C PHE A 80 5.50 9.33 -12.64
N PHE A 81 6.58 10.13 -12.64
CA PHE A 81 7.57 10.13 -11.57
C PHE A 81 6.94 10.51 -10.23
N TRP A 82 6.14 11.58 -10.22
CA TRP A 82 5.46 12.04 -9.01
C TRP A 82 4.40 11.06 -8.50
N ALA A 83 3.68 10.39 -9.39
CA ALA A 83 2.74 9.34 -9.00
C ALA A 83 3.45 8.18 -8.28
N VAL A 84 4.54 7.65 -8.88
CA VAL A 84 5.35 6.58 -8.26
C VAL A 84 5.94 7.05 -6.93
N PHE A 85 6.50 8.26 -6.89
CA PHE A 85 7.11 8.82 -5.69
C PHE A 85 6.12 8.97 -4.54
N LEU A 86 4.94 9.55 -4.81
CA LEU A 86 3.89 9.71 -3.80
C LEU A 86 3.36 8.36 -3.32
N MET A 87 3.17 7.39 -4.22
CA MET A 87 2.79 6.02 -3.83
C MET A 87 3.85 5.36 -2.95
N LEU A 88 5.14 5.55 -3.25
CA LEU A 88 6.24 5.02 -2.43
C LEU A 88 6.25 5.66 -1.04
N VAL A 89 6.11 6.99 -0.96
CA VAL A 89 6.04 7.71 0.31
C VAL A 89 4.85 7.24 1.14
N LEU A 90 3.67 7.08 0.52
CA LEU A 90 2.48 6.56 1.20
C LEU A 90 2.68 5.12 1.69
N ALA A 91 3.34 4.25 0.90
CA ALA A 91 3.66 2.90 1.31
C ALA A 91 4.61 2.88 2.53
N LEU A 92 5.64 3.74 2.53
CA LEU A 92 6.58 3.88 3.63
C LEU A 92 5.90 4.41 4.90
N ILE A 93 5.11 5.48 4.79
CA ILE A 93 4.35 6.04 5.92
C ILE A 93 3.33 5.02 6.45
N GLY A 94 2.64 4.32 5.55
CA GLY A 94 1.68 3.28 5.91
C GLY A 94 2.33 2.14 6.68
N HIS A 95 3.47 1.63 6.20
CA HIS A 95 4.15 0.49 6.80
C HIS A 95 4.96 0.84 8.05
N PHE A 96 5.77 1.90 8.02
CA PHE A 96 6.66 2.26 9.13
C PHE A 96 6.04 3.26 10.12
N GLY A 97 4.98 3.97 9.73
CA GLY A 97 4.27 4.92 10.59
C GLY A 97 2.95 4.36 11.11
N ILE A 98 2.00 4.07 10.21
CA ILE A 98 0.62 3.76 10.61
C ILE A 98 0.45 2.34 11.16
N GLN A 99 0.99 1.33 10.46
CA GLN A 99 0.91 -0.08 10.89
C GLN A 99 1.43 -0.33 12.32
N PRO A 100 2.62 0.15 12.74
CA PRO A 100 3.10 -0.10 14.09
C PRO A 100 2.22 0.56 15.15
N ILE A 101 1.66 1.75 14.89
CA ILE A 101 0.71 2.40 15.81
C ILE A 101 -0.54 1.54 16.00
N ILE A 102 -1.12 1.04 14.90
CA ILE A 102 -2.29 0.15 14.96
C ILE A 102 -1.95 -1.17 15.68
N ALA A 103 -0.78 -1.74 15.43
CA ALA A 103 -0.32 -2.96 16.09
C ALA A 103 -0.11 -2.77 17.60
N GLN A 104 0.47 -1.64 18.02
CA GLN A 104 0.64 -1.29 19.43
C GLN A 104 -0.71 -1.12 20.14
N LEU A 105 -1.68 -0.43 19.51
CA LEU A 105 -3.03 -0.28 20.06
C LEU A 105 -3.74 -1.64 20.18
N LYS A 106 -3.51 -2.57 19.25
CA LYS A 106 -3.98 -3.96 19.35
C LYS A 106 -3.35 -4.72 20.51
N ALA A 107 -2.03 -4.62 20.68
CA ALA A 107 -1.32 -5.31 21.74
C ALA A 107 -1.73 -4.80 23.14
N GLN A 108 -1.94 -3.50 23.30
CA GLN A 108 -2.34 -2.88 24.58
C GLN A 108 -3.79 -3.19 24.99
N ALA A 109 -4.64 -3.61 24.06
CA ALA A 109 -6.03 -3.95 24.37
C ALA A 109 -6.21 -5.39 24.86
N LEU A 110 -5.22 -6.27 24.67
CA LEU A 110 -5.31 -7.67 25.07
C LEU A 110 -5.58 -7.80 26.58
N PRO A 111 -6.44 -8.76 27.01
CA PRO A 111 -7.10 -9.79 26.21
C PRO A 111 -8.43 -9.37 25.56
N ALA A 112 -8.92 -8.16 25.81
CA ALA A 112 -10.15 -7.67 25.22
C ALA A 112 -9.95 -7.24 23.76
N ASP A 113 -11.00 -7.36 22.93
CA ASP A 113 -10.99 -6.75 21.60
C ASP A 113 -10.74 -5.24 21.71
N VAL A 114 -9.91 -4.69 20.80
CA VAL A 114 -9.63 -3.23 20.76
C VAL A 114 -10.90 -2.41 20.65
N MET A 115 -11.92 -2.94 20.00
CA MET A 115 -13.21 -2.27 19.87
C MET A 115 -13.98 -2.17 21.19
N ASN A 116 -13.67 -3.03 22.15
CA ASN A 116 -14.28 -3.07 23.48
C ASN A 116 -13.38 -2.42 24.56
N SER A 117 -12.27 -1.78 24.17
CA SER A 117 -11.33 -1.13 25.08
C SER A 117 -11.34 0.40 24.95
N VAL A 118 -10.70 1.09 25.90
CA VAL A 118 -10.53 2.56 25.89
C VAL A 118 -9.76 3.04 24.64
N PHE A 119 -9.03 2.13 23.98
CA PHE A 119 -8.26 2.42 22.76
C PHE A 119 -9.09 2.38 21.48
N ALA A 120 -10.38 2.00 21.55
CA ALA A 120 -11.27 1.90 20.40
C ALA A 120 -11.32 3.18 19.56
N SER A 121 -11.39 4.35 20.20
CA SER A 121 -11.44 5.64 19.51
C SER A 121 -10.17 5.92 18.71
N ARG A 122 -9.00 5.76 19.34
CA ARG A 122 -7.68 5.93 18.70
C ARG A 122 -7.47 4.93 17.58
N PHE A 123 -7.89 3.69 17.78
CA PHE A 123 -7.83 2.66 16.76
C PHE A 123 -8.67 3.04 15.54
N LYS A 124 -9.92 3.48 15.72
CA LYS A 124 -10.79 3.93 14.62
C LYS A 124 -10.16 5.09 13.85
N THR A 125 -9.59 6.07 14.54
CA THR A 125 -8.94 7.22 13.90
C THR A 125 -7.75 6.78 13.05
N TRP A 126 -6.81 6.02 13.61
CA TRP A 126 -5.62 5.56 12.87
C TRP A 126 -5.97 4.57 11.76
N HIS A 127 -6.98 3.72 11.97
CA HIS A 127 -7.49 2.84 10.93
C HIS A 127 -8.11 3.64 9.78
N GLY A 128 -8.91 4.67 10.06
CA GLY A 128 -9.45 5.57 9.04
C GLY A 128 -8.37 6.33 8.26
N VAL A 129 -7.33 6.82 8.95
CA VAL A 129 -6.17 7.44 8.29
C VAL A 129 -5.46 6.45 7.36
N ALA A 130 -5.25 5.21 7.80
CA ALA A 130 -4.74 4.13 6.94
C ALA A 130 -5.64 3.89 5.72
N SER A 131 -6.96 3.82 5.90
CA SER A 131 -7.92 3.60 4.80
C SER A 131 -7.87 4.72 3.77
N ILE A 132 -7.80 5.98 4.21
CA ILE A 132 -7.69 7.14 3.31
C ILE A 132 -6.35 7.11 2.56
N ALA A 133 -5.23 6.87 3.27
CA ALA A 133 -3.92 6.75 2.64
C ALA A 133 -3.91 5.63 1.58
N TYR A 134 -4.54 4.49 1.90
CA TYR A 134 -4.67 3.36 0.98
C TYR A 134 -5.53 3.67 -0.24
N LEU A 135 -6.63 4.41 -0.06
CA LEU A 135 -7.49 4.88 -1.15
C LEU A 135 -6.72 5.82 -2.07
N VAL A 136 -6.01 6.82 -1.52
CA VAL A 136 -5.18 7.73 -2.30
C VAL A 136 -4.11 6.96 -3.08
N GLN A 137 -3.43 6.01 -2.43
CA GLN A 137 -2.44 5.16 -3.10
C GLN A 137 -3.07 4.31 -4.22
N SER A 138 -4.31 3.85 -4.05
CA SER A 138 -5.04 3.10 -5.08
C SER A 138 -5.44 3.97 -6.27
N LEU A 139 -5.86 5.21 -6.03
CA LEU A 139 -6.16 6.18 -7.08
C LEU A 139 -4.90 6.59 -7.87
N LEU A 140 -3.78 6.79 -7.18
CA LEU A 140 -2.49 7.00 -7.82
C LEU A 140 -2.07 5.79 -8.68
N GLY A 141 -2.41 4.57 -8.25
CA GLY A 141 -2.23 3.36 -9.04
C GLY A 141 -2.97 3.41 -10.39
N VAL A 142 -4.20 3.95 -10.42
CA VAL A 142 -4.94 4.18 -11.67
C VAL A 142 -4.18 5.17 -12.57
N VAL A 143 -3.74 6.31 -12.01
CA VAL A 143 -2.97 7.30 -12.76
C VAL A 143 -1.71 6.68 -13.36
N LEU A 144 -1.05 5.81 -12.59
CA LEU A 144 0.18 5.16 -12.96
C LEU A 144 -0.03 4.17 -14.13
N ILE A 145 -1.10 3.36 -14.10
CA ILE A 145 -1.49 2.48 -15.21
C ILE A 145 -1.80 3.31 -16.47
N LEU A 146 -2.61 4.37 -16.35
CA LEU A 146 -3.03 5.20 -17.49
C LEU A 146 -1.85 5.95 -18.15
N LYS A 147 -0.80 6.26 -17.37
CA LYS A 147 0.40 6.96 -17.84
C LYS A 147 1.53 6.01 -18.26
N ALA A 148 1.44 4.72 -17.97
CA ALA A 148 2.52 3.77 -18.29
C ALA A 148 2.67 3.48 -19.80
N ASN A 149 1.61 3.69 -20.59
CA ASN A 149 1.57 3.43 -22.04
C ASN A 149 1.77 4.70 -22.90
N ARG A 150 2.20 5.83 -22.33
CA ARG A 150 2.46 7.10 -23.05
C ARG A 150 3.83 7.65 -22.72
#